data_AF-A0A9Q8SY58-F1
#
_entry.id   AF-A0A9Q8SY58-F1
#
_cell.length_a   1.000
_cell.length_b   1.000
_cell.length_c   1.000
_cell.angle_alpha   90.00
_cell.angle_beta   90.00
_cell.angle_gamma   90.00
#
_symmetry.space_group_name_H-M   'P 1'
#
loop_
_entity.id
_entity.type
_entity.pdbx_description
1 polymer ?
#
loop_
_entity_poly.entity_id
_entity_poly.type
_entity_poly.pdbx_seq_one_letter_code
_entity_poly.pdbx_strand_id
1 'polypeptide(L)'
;MLTILCCASKPLTVQELINALAIEIGATSFLNPDRQLPDADSLLEICPGFTEVAIEPYTRLAVIRIAHFSVQEYLESDRILLPHGYASFSIHERCGNLLMASMCLTLLLESELQTFGRVETVEKYPFAEYAAKEWVNHWRKGIGICAALYDNHSHCNLEVSHDSLALRLQDQMLLLFRDKKGAMKNWYKLWDLDSHGAGEGDEMPPPLYYASLIGAHFLVERLYEDCRTQCSLKHSARRCIDHMGGKNGSHATPLQAAAAFGYRDVVEFLLDKGADPNKVVQTPTARRTPLMTASAYGQTKIMKLLFKRSAEVNAVWSSVSPRKPFGRGRWQWVFIHKILTALIAALRFGRKEVVKLLL
;
A
#
# COMPACT_ATOMS: atom_id res chain seq x y z
N MET A 1 -1.02 23.09 -8.23
CA MET A 1 -2.25 22.66 -8.91
C MET A 1 -1.98 21.70 -10.07
N LEU A 2 -1.29 22.11 -11.13
CA LEU A 2 -1.07 21.28 -12.33
C LEU A 2 -0.41 19.91 -12.04
N THR A 3 0.57 19.85 -11.14
CA THR A 3 1.18 18.59 -10.70
C THR A 3 0.17 17.61 -10.10
N ILE A 4 -0.76 18.10 -9.28
CA ILE A 4 -1.82 17.28 -8.66
C ILE A 4 -2.72 16.72 -9.76
N LEU A 5 -3.13 17.55 -10.72
CA LEU A 5 -3.99 17.15 -11.83
C LEU A 5 -3.33 16.13 -12.77
N CYS A 6 -2.04 16.31 -13.08
CA CYS A 6 -1.32 15.37 -13.95
C CYS A 6 -1.09 14.01 -13.26
N CYS A 7 -0.81 14.02 -11.95
CA CYS A 7 -0.41 12.81 -11.22
C CYS A 7 -1.58 12.06 -10.58
N ALA A 8 -2.76 12.67 -10.40
CA ALA A 8 -3.87 12.02 -9.71
C ALA A 8 -4.31 10.72 -10.39
N SER A 9 -4.55 9.66 -9.61
CA SER A 9 -5.00 8.34 -10.10
C SER A 9 -6.42 8.37 -10.69
N LYS A 10 -7.21 9.40 -10.38
CA LYS A 10 -8.54 9.66 -10.90
C LYS A 10 -8.76 11.16 -11.08
N PRO A 11 -9.72 11.60 -11.91
CA PRO A 11 -10.19 12.98 -11.89
C PRO A 11 -10.63 13.38 -10.48
N LEU A 12 -10.11 14.49 -9.99
CA LEU A 12 -10.46 15.01 -8.67
C LEU A 12 -11.71 15.87 -8.76
N THR A 13 -12.58 15.76 -7.77
CA THR A 13 -13.68 16.72 -7.61
C THR A 13 -13.13 18.10 -7.28
N VAL A 14 -13.94 19.14 -7.53
CA VAL A 14 -13.59 20.53 -7.14
C VAL A 14 -13.17 20.58 -5.65
N GLN A 15 -13.97 19.97 -4.78
CA GLN A 15 -13.75 19.98 -3.34
C GLN A 15 -12.50 19.18 -2.92
N GLU A 16 -12.24 18.04 -3.57
CA GLU A 16 -10.99 17.28 -3.37
C GLU A 16 -9.76 18.11 -3.76
N LEU A 17 -9.80 18.84 -4.88
CA LEU A 17 -8.67 19.64 -5.34
C LEU A 17 -8.43 20.86 -4.45
N ILE A 18 -9.48 21.59 -4.05
CA ILE A 18 -9.36 22.71 -3.10
C ILE A 18 -8.74 22.22 -1.80
N ASN A 19 -9.27 21.13 -1.24
CA ASN A 19 -8.76 20.57 0.00
C ASN A 19 -7.31 20.11 -0.15
N ALA A 20 -6.94 19.50 -1.27
CA ALA A 20 -5.56 19.12 -1.55
C ALA A 20 -4.62 20.33 -1.64
N LEU A 21 -5.02 21.41 -2.32
CA LEU A 21 -4.20 22.63 -2.47
C LEU A 21 -3.94 23.35 -1.14
N ALA A 22 -4.87 23.24 -0.19
CA ALA A 22 -4.72 23.78 1.14
C ALA A 22 -3.71 23.00 2.01
N ILE A 23 -3.31 21.78 1.61
CA ILE A 23 -2.33 20.98 2.37
C ILE A 23 -0.93 21.57 2.23
N GLU A 24 -0.30 21.91 3.35
CA GLU A 24 1.06 22.41 3.41
C GLU A 24 2.04 21.33 3.93
N ILE A 25 3.00 20.96 3.08
CA ILE A 25 3.99 19.94 3.40
C ILE A 25 5.08 20.55 4.28
N GLY A 26 5.22 20.04 5.51
CA GLY A 26 6.34 20.38 6.40
C GLY A 26 6.14 21.59 7.30
N ALA A 27 4.96 22.20 7.31
CA ALA A 27 4.57 23.22 8.27
C ALA A 27 4.07 22.61 9.60
N THR A 28 3.93 23.45 10.63
CA THR A 28 3.37 23.09 11.93
C THR A 28 1.86 22.85 11.87
N SER A 29 1.16 23.52 10.95
CA SER A 29 -0.24 23.29 10.58
C SER A 29 -0.27 22.59 9.22
N PHE A 30 -1.08 21.54 9.09
CA PHE A 30 -1.21 20.79 7.83
C PHE A 30 -2.10 21.53 6.81
N LEU A 31 -3.07 22.33 7.26
CA LEU A 31 -3.85 23.22 6.41
C LEU A 31 -3.28 24.63 6.51
N ASN A 32 -3.06 25.23 5.35
CA ASN A 32 -2.73 26.63 5.22
C ASN A 32 -4.02 27.40 4.89
N PRO A 33 -4.55 28.23 5.82
CA PRO A 33 -5.75 29.03 5.59
C PRO A 33 -5.59 29.97 4.39
N ASP A 34 -4.39 30.47 4.13
CA ASP A 34 -4.10 31.39 3.01
C ASP A 34 -4.15 30.68 1.65
N ARG A 35 -4.17 29.35 1.62
CA ARG A 35 -4.31 28.52 0.41
C ARG A 35 -5.70 27.91 0.24
N GLN A 36 -6.63 28.18 1.15
CA GLN A 36 -8.01 27.74 0.98
C GLN A 36 -8.70 28.60 -0.06
N LEU A 37 -9.05 27.97 -1.17
CA LEU A 37 -9.83 28.59 -2.23
C LEU A 37 -11.33 28.48 -1.88
N PRO A 38 -12.12 29.54 -2.08
CA PRO A 38 -13.53 29.54 -1.69
C PRO A 38 -14.40 28.67 -2.61
N ASP A 39 -14.08 28.57 -3.90
CA ASP A 39 -14.94 27.93 -4.90
C ASP A 39 -14.20 27.44 -6.16
N ALA A 40 -14.98 26.90 -7.11
CA ALA A 40 -14.48 26.41 -8.39
C ALA A 40 -13.94 27.54 -9.28
N ASP A 41 -14.53 28.74 -9.21
CA ASP A 41 -14.14 29.86 -10.06
C ASP A 41 -12.71 30.30 -9.71
N SER A 42 -12.39 30.32 -8.41
CA SER A 42 -11.04 30.57 -7.91
C SER A 42 -9.99 29.59 -8.45
N LEU A 43 -10.37 28.34 -8.76
CA LEU A 43 -9.45 27.36 -9.36
C LEU A 43 -9.17 27.67 -10.84
N LEU A 44 -10.20 28.12 -11.56
CA LEU A 44 -10.06 28.52 -12.96
C LEU A 44 -9.21 29.79 -13.11
N GLU A 45 -9.22 30.67 -12.11
CA GLU A 45 -8.35 31.84 -12.05
C GLU A 45 -6.86 31.50 -11.85
N ILE A 46 -6.53 30.36 -11.21
CA ILE A 46 -5.13 29.96 -10.98
C ILE A 46 -4.43 29.57 -12.29
N CYS A 47 -5.13 28.88 -13.19
CA CYS A 47 -4.58 28.43 -14.48
C CYS A 47 -5.60 28.60 -15.61
N PRO A 48 -5.92 29.85 -16.00
CA PRO A 48 -6.94 30.12 -17.00
C PRO A 48 -6.58 29.49 -18.34
N GLY A 49 -7.53 28.79 -18.95
CA GLY A 49 -7.38 28.11 -20.24
C GLY A 49 -6.61 26.78 -20.19
N PHE A 50 -6.01 26.41 -19.06
CA PHE A 50 -5.33 25.11 -18.88
C PHE A 50 -6.17 24.09 -18.14
N THR A 51 -7.17 24.52 -17.39
CA THR A 51 -8.07 23.65 -16.63
C THR A 51 -9.52 23.90 -17.01
N GLU A 52 -10.32 22.84 -16.97
CA GLU A 52 -11.77 22.90 -17.17
C GLU A 52 -12.51 22.13 -16.08
N VAL A 53 -13.76 22.53 -15.83
CA VAL A 53 -14.69 21.79 -14.97
C VAL A 53 -15.56 20.90 -15.86
N ALA A 54 -15.45 19.59 -15.67
CA ALA A 54 -16.26 18.59 -16.36
C ALA A 54 -17.22 17.93 -15.38
N ILE A 55 -18.40 17.51 -15.86
CA ILE A 55 -19.33 16.70 -15.05
C ILE A 55 -19.07 15.23 -15.36
N GLU A 56 -18.75 14.45 -14.34
CA GLU A 56 -18.50 13.02 -14.52
C GLU A 56 -19.81 12.28 -14.85
N PRO A 57 -19.88 11.48 -15.94
CA PRO A 57 -21.15 10.92 -16.43
C PRO A 57 -21.90 10.03 -15.44
N TYR A 58 -21.16 9.30 -14.61
CA TYR A 58 -21.72 8.28 -13.71
C TYR A 58 -22.05 8.85 -12.34
N THR A 59 -21.14 9.64 -11.76
CA THR A 59 -21.28 10.19 -10.40
C THR A 59 -22.03 11.52 -10.39
N ARG A 60 -22.12 12.20 -11.55
CA ARG A 60 -22.62 13.57 -11.73
C ARG A 60 -21.88 14.62 -10.89
N LEU A 61 -20.69 14.28 -10.40
CA LEU A 61 -19.85 15.21 -9.64
C LEU A 61 -19.08 16.12 -10.60
N ALA A 62 -18.91 17.37 -10.20
CA ALA A 62 -18.03 18.32 -10.88
C ALA A 62 -16.57 17.96 -10.57
N VAL A 63 -15.82 17.63 -11.61
CA VAL A 63 -14.41 17.26 -11.56
C VAL A 63 -13.57 18.24 -12.36
N ILE A 64 -12.35 18.48 -11.91
CA ILE A 64 -11.41 19.39 -12.58
C ILE A 64 -10.42 18.55 -13.38
N ARG A 65 -10.19 18.95 -14.63
CA ARG A 65 -9.29 18.28 -15.57
C ARG A 65 -8.45 19.29 -16.31
N ILE A 66 -7.36 18.82 -16.92
CA ILE A 66 -6.57 19.62 -17.85
C ILE A 66 -7.38 19.76 -19.14
N ALA A 67 -7.58 21.00 -19.59
CA ALA A 67 -8.48 21.33 -20.70
C ALA A 67 -8.06 20.68 -22.03
N HIS A 68 -6.77 20.44 -22.22
CA HIS A 68 -6.28 19.80 -23.44
C HIS A 68 -5.15 18.82 -23.13
N PHE A 69 -5.25 17.59 -23.65
CA PHE A 69 -4.26 16.52 -23.43
C PHE A 69 -2.83 16.95 -23.81
N SER A 70 -2.66 17.76 -24.86
CA SER A 70 -1.34 18.24 -25.27
C SER A 70 -0.66 19.15 -24.23
N VAL A 71 -1.42 19.78 -23.33
CA VAL A 71 -0.85 20.58 -22.23
C VAL A 71 -0.13 19.64 -21.28
N GLN A 72 -0.81 18.56 -20.88
CA GLN A 72 -0.21 17.55 -20.02
C GLN A 72 1.04 16.95 -20.68
N GLU A 73 0.93 16.53 -21.95
CA GLU A 73 2.05 15.99 -22.72
C GLU A 73 3.23 16.98 -22.78
N TYR A 74 2.96 18.27 -22.96
CA TYR A 74 4.01 19.29 -22.98
C TYR A 74 4.70 19.45 -21.62
N LEU A 75 3.92 19.53 -20.53
CA LEU A 75 4.43 19.67 -19.16
C LEU A 75 5.28 18.46 -18.72
N GLU A 76 4.95 17.27 -19.21
CA GLU A 76 5.64 16.02 -18.92
C GLU A 76 6.83 15.74 -19.86
N SER A 77 6.95 16.47 -20.97
CA SER A 77 7.99 16.26 -21.97
C SER A 77 9.30 16.99 -21.68
N ASP A 78 10.41 16.45 -22.19
CA ASP A 78 11.73 17.13 -22.16
C ASP A 78 11.75 18.46 -22.94
N ARG A 79 10.73 18.74 -23.76
CA ARG A 79 10.63 19.97 -24.56
C ARG A 79 10.56 21.22 -23.69
N ILE A 80 9.99 21.12 -22.49
CA ILE A 80 9.89 22.24 -21.55
C ILE A 80 11.25 22.59 -20.90
N LEU A 81 12.22 21.68 -20.96
CA LEU A 81 13.57 21.85 -20.41
C LEU A 81 14.49 22.63 -21.36
N LEU A 82 14.02 22.95 -22.58
CA LEU A 82 14.74 23.81 -23.52
C LEU A 82 14.96 25.22 -22.91
N PRO A 83 15.94 26.02 -23.41
CA PRO A 83 16.56 27.15 -22.67
C PRO A 83 15.66 28.35 -22.34
N HIS A 84 14.35 28.25 -22.51
CA HIS A 84 13.41 29.38 -22.54
C HIS A 84 12.85 29.74 -21.15
N GLY A 85 13.43 29.20 -20.06
CA GLY A 85 13.08 29.58 -18.69
C GLY A 85 11.82 28.91 -18.11
N TYR A 86 11.19 27.98 -18.84
CA TYR A 86 9.98 27.28 -18.40
C TYR A 86 10.24 25.94 -17.69
N ALA A 87 11.51 25.54 -17.55
CA ALA A 87 11.90 24.28 -16.93
C ALA A 87 11.34 24.10 -15.50
N SER A 88 11.07 25.20 -14.77
CA SER A 88 10.46 25.18 -13.44
C SER A 88 9.03 24.65 -13.41
N PHE A 89 8.33 24.63 -14.56
CA PHE A 89 6.98 24.09 -14.69
C PHE A 89 6.95 22.64 -15.17
N SER A 90 8.12 22.03 -15.42
CA SER A 90 8.22 20.62 -15.80
C SER A 90 7.64 19.71 -14.72
N ILE A 91 6.77 18.79 -15.13
CA ILE A 91 6.16 17.81 -14.24
C ILE A 91 6.81 16.46 -14.53
N HIS A 92 7.70 16.06 -13.63
CA HIS A 92 8.29 14.72 -13.67
C HIS A 92 7.37 13.75 -12.93
N GLU A 93 6.96 12.66 -13.59
CA GLU A 93 6.06 11.64 -13.01
C GLU A 93 6.55 11.16 -11.64
N ARG A 94 7.84 10.85 -11.53
CA ARG A 94 8.47 10.41 -10.27
C ARG A 94 8.23 11.41 -9.13
N CYS A 95 8.51 12.68 -9.40
CA CYS A 95 8.49 13.74 -8.39
C CYS A 95 7.07 14.14 -8.02
N GLY A 96 6.18 14.22 -9.02
CA GLY A 96 4.77 14.48 -8.80
C GLY A 96 4.11 13.38 -7.97
N ASN A 97 4.47 12.11 -8.19
CA ASN A 97 3.99 11.00 -7.36
C ASN A 97 4.56 11.03 -5.93
N LEU A 98 5.83 11.36 -5.72
CA LEU A 98 6.36 11.56 -4.36
C LEU A 98 5.64 12.71 -3.64
N LEU A 99 5.37 13.80 -4.35
CA LEU A 99 4.63 14.94 -3.80
C LEU A 99 3.20 14.54 -3.42
N MET A 100 2.48 13.85 -4.31
CA MET A 100 1.15 13.33 -4.03
C MET A 100 1.14 12.42 -2.80
N ALA A 101 2.08 11.46 -2.72
CA ALA A 101 2.20 10.59 -1.56
C ALA A 101 2.44 11.39 -0.26
N SER A 102 3.27 12.44 -0.33
CA SER A 102 3.60 13.25 0.84
C SER A 102 2.42 14.10 1.28
N MET A 103 1.65 14.66 0.35
CA MET A 103 0.39 15.36 0.65
C MET A 103 -0.61 14.43 1.32
N CYS A 104 -0.83 13.24 0.74
CA CYS A 104 -1.75 12.25 1.30
C CYS A 104 -1.35 11.85 2.72
N LEU A 105 -0.06 11.56 2.96
CA LEU A 105 0.44 11.21 4.29
C LEU A 105 0.36 12.39 5.27
N THR A 106 0.62 13.62 4.82
CA THR A 106 0.48 14.82 5.67
C THR A 106 -0.94 14.93 6.21
N LEU A 107 -1.95 14.71 5.36
CA LEU A 107 -3.35 14.69 5.78
C LEU A 107 -3.63 13.54 6.76
N LEU A 108 -3.21 12.31 6.46
CA LEU A 108 -3.49 11.14 7.29
C LEU A 108 -2.81 11.17 8.67
N LEU A 109 -1.70 11.92 8.79
CA LEU A 109 -0.98 12.13 10.04
C LEU A 109 -1.64 13.15 10.97
N GLU A 110 -2.71 13.81 10.51
CA GLU A 110 -3.38 14.83 11.30
C GLU A 110 -4.13 14.22 12.50
N SER A 111 -3.91 14.84 13.67
CA SER A 111 -4.52 14.45 14.95
C SER A 111 -6.03 14.62 14.95
N GLU A 112 -6.54 15.68 14.33
CA GLU A 112 -7.97 16.02 14.34
C GLU A 112 -8.83 14.93 13.71
N LEU A 113 -8.28 14.17 12.75
CA LEU A 113 -8.98 13.05 12.10
C LEU A 113 -9.42 11.96 13.08
N GLN A 114 -8.81 11.87 14.27
CA GLN A 114 -9.25 10.94 15.31
C GLN A 114 -10.60 11.29 15.90
N THR A 115 -10.97 12.57 15.87
CA THR A 115 -12.18 13.08 16.54
C THR A 115 -13.44 12.81 15.73
N PHE A 116 -13.29 12.53 14.44
CA PHE A 116 -14.40 12.40 13.49
C PHE A 116 -14.67 10.95 13.11
N GLY A 117 -15.94 10.62 12.86
CA GLY A 117 -16.32 9.41 12.14
C GLY A 117 -15.81 9.41 10.69
N ARG A 118 -15.94 8.28 9.97
CA ARG A 118 -15.55 8.23 8.53
C ARG A 118 -16.31 9.26 7.70
N VAL A 119 -17.64 9.32 7.87
CA VAL A 119 -18.51 10.23 7.09
C VAL A 119 -18.14 11.68 7.37
N GLU A 120 -18.08 12.08 8.64
CA GLU A 120 -17.66 13.42 9.06
C GLU A 120 -16.25 13.80 8.57
N THR A 121 -15.34 12.82 8.52
CA THR A 121 -13.98 13.03 7.99
C THR A 121 -14.02 13.40 6.52
N VAL A 122 -14.79 12.69 5.71
CA VAL A 122 -14.90 12.94 4.26
C VAL A 122 -15.64 14.25 3.98
N GLU A 123 -16.62 14.63 4.81
CA GLU A 123 -17.30 15.92 4.71
C GLU A 123 -16.36 17.10 5.00
N LYS A 124 -15.54 16.99 6.06
CA LYS A 124 -14.59 18.06 6.44
C LYS A 124 -13.33 18.09 5.59
N TYR A 125 -12.86 16.93 5.17
CA TYR A 125 -11.65 16.76 4.37
C TYR A 125 -11.96 15.88 3.16
N PRO A 126 -12.55 16.46 2.09
CA PRO A 126 -12.93 15.72 0.88
C PRO A 126 -11.79 14.91 0.25
N PHE A 127 -10.54 15.35 0.42
CA PHE A 127 -9.37 14.64 -0.10
C PHE A 127 -8.94 13.42 0.75
N ALA A 128 -9.50 13.21 1.95
CA ALA A 128 -9.05 12.19 2.88
C ALA A 128 -9.23 10.76 2.38
N GLU A 129 -10.34 10.45 1.72
CA GLU A 129 -10.58 9.11 1.17
C GLU A 129 -9.65 8.80 0.00
N TYR A 130 -9.43 9.78 -0.90
CA TYR A 130 -8.43 9.67 -1.96
C TYR A 130 -7.04 9.44 -1.36
N ALA A 131 -6.66 10.24 -0.36
CA ALA A 131 -5.38 10.14 0.31
C ALA A 131 -5.17 8.75 0.92
N ALA A 132 -6.14 8.24 1.67
CA ALA A 132 -6.09 6.92 2.29
C ALA A 132 -5.92 5.79 1.28
N LYS A 133 -6.59 5.90 0.12
CA LYS A 133 -6.60 4.89 -0.93
C LYS A 133 -5.33 4.89 -1.80
N GLU A 134 -4.86 6.07 -2.21
CA GLU A 134 -3.89 6.21 -3.30
C GLU A 134 -2.45 6.51 -2.87
N TRP A 135 -2.20 6.89 -1.61
CA TRP A 135 -0.84 7.28 -1.19
C TRP A 135 0.21 6.18 -1.43
N VAL A 136 -0.16 4.91 -1.24
CA VAL A 136 0.73 3.76 -1.48
C VAL A 136 1.08 3.62 -2.96
N ASN A 137 0.11 3.85 -3.85
CA ASN A 137 0.32 3.78 -5.30
C ASN A 137 1.25 4.91 -5.75
N HIS A 138 1.00 6.13 -5.27
CA HIS A 138 1.86 7.27 -5.52
C HIS A 138 3.27 7.03 -4.98
N TRP A 139 3.41 6.52 -3.75
CA TRP A 139 4.71 6.20 -3.19
C TRP A 139 5.46 5.20 -4.08
N ARG A 140 4.82 4.09 -4.48
CA ARG A 140 5.42 3.07 -5.37
C ARG A 140 5.87 3.64 -6.71
N LYS A 141 5.02 4.45 -7.37
CA LYS A 141 5.39 5.13 -8.62
C LYS A 141 6.58 6.09 -8.41
N GLY A 142 6.56 6.84 -7.32
CA GLY A 142 7.59 7.83 -7.00
C GLY A 142 8.96 7.25 -6.64
N ILE A 143 9.01 6.06 -6.06
CA ILE A 143 10.28 5.36 -5.81
C ILE A 143 10.71 4.45 -6.97
N GLY A 144 9.98 4.45 -8.09
CA GLY A 144 10.31 3.67 -9.28
C GLY A 144 9.98 2.19 -9.19
N ILE A 145 9.09 1.77 -8.27
CA ILE A 145 8.64 0.36 -8.17
C ILE A 145 7.68 -0.01 -9.33
N CYS A 146 7.23 0.96 -10.12
CA CYS A 146 6.52 0.66 -11.36
C CYS A 146 7.51 0.40 -12.52
N ALA A 147 7.67 -0.89 -12.82
CA ALA A 147 8.19 -1.48 -14.06
C ALA A 147 9.70 -1.76 -14.20
N ALA A 148 10.39 -2.16 -13.13
CA ALA A 148 11.68 -2.83 -13.28
C ALA A 148 11.84 -4.05 -12.33
N LEU A 149 11.16 -5.15 -12.69
CA LEU A 149 11.79 -6.46 -12.54
C LEU A 149 12.89 -6.69 -13.59
N TYR A 150 13.08 -5.75 -14.52
CA TYR A 150 14.05 -5.75 -15.60
C TYR A 150 14.40 -4.31 -15.98
N ASP A 151 15.67 -4.13 -16.30
CA ASP A 151 16.30 -3.02 -17.02
C ASP A 151 16.78 -1.80 -16.24
N ASN A 152 18.11 -1.75 -16.22
CA ASN A 152 18.96 -0.60 -15.99
C ASN A 152 18.71 0.42 -17.11
N HIS A 153 18.33 1.63 -16.73
CA HIS A 153 18.82 2.91 -17.25
C HIS A 153 17.72 3.98 -17.17
N SER A 154 17.82 4.82 -16.14
CA SER A 154 17.44 6.23 -16.28
C SER A 154 18.15 7.02 -15.16
N HIS A 155 19.36 7.49 -15.47
CA HIS A 155 20.02 8.53 -14.68
C HIS A 155 19.20 9.82 -14.81
N CYS A 156 18.51 10.20 -13.75
CA CYS A 156 18.00 11.55 -13.58
C CYS A 156 18.96 12.30 -12.64
N ASN A 157 19.83 13.13 -13.22
CA ASN A 157 20.79 13.99 -12.52
C ASN A 157 20.11 15.24 -11.95
N LEU A 158 19.17 15.06 -11.02
CA LEU A 158 18.71 16.09 -10.10
C LEU A 158 18.66 15.41 -8.71
N GLU A 159 19.80 15.31 -8.02
CA GLU A 159 19.92 14.43 -6.85
C GLU A 159 19.65 15.14 -5.51
N VAL A 160 19.81 16.47 -5.41
CA VAL A 160 19.84 17.13 -4.09
C VAL A 160 18.45 17.51 -3.52
N SER A 161 17.47 17.89 -4.35
CA SER A 161 16.12 18.25 -3.87
C SER A 161 15.21 17.04 -3.66
N HIS A 162 15.41 15.98 -4.43
CA HIS A 162 14.51 14.81 -4.47
C HIS A 162 14.76 13.85 -3.31
N ASP A 163 16.02 13.76 -2.86
CA ASP A 163 16.39 13.04 -1.65
C ASP A 163 15.67 13.60 -0.42
N SER A 164 15.46 14.92 -0.36
CA SER A 164 14.76 15.55 0.78
C SER A 164 13.29 15.12 0.91
N LEU A 165 12.58 14.95 -0.22
CA LEU A 165 11.17 14.55 -0.24
C LEU A 165 11.02 13.04 0.00
N ALA A 166 11.92 12.23 -0.56
CA ALA A 166 11.96 10.80 -0.31
C ALA A 166 12.27 10.47 1.16
N LEU A 167 13.23 11.17 1.79
CA LEU A 167 13.53 11.04 3.21
C LEU A 167 12.33 11.47 4.07
N ARG A 168 11.71 12.62 3.76
CA ARG A 168 10.49 13.07 4.43
C ARG A 168 9.38 12.03 4.35
N LEU A 169 9.18 11.41 3.19
CA LEU A 169 8.19 10.35 3.01
C LEU A 169 8.49 9.14 3.89
N GLN A 170 9.75 8.73 4.00
CA GLN A 170 10.13 7.64 4.91
C GLN A 170 9.76 7.98 6.35
N ASP A 171 10.03 9.22 6.79
CA ASP A 171 9.63 9.68 8.13
C ASP A 171 8.11 9.70 8.30
N GLN A 172 7.37 10.22 7.33
CA GLN A 172 5.90 10.24 7.36
C GLN A 172 5.31 8.83 7.43
N MET A 173 5.83 7.89 6.64
CA MET A 173 5.44 6.48 6.69
C MET A 173 5.77 5.87 8.05
N LEU A 174 6.94 6.15 8.62
CA LEU A 174 7.28 5.68 9.96
C LEU A 174 6.32 6.23 11.03
N LEU A 175 5.98 7.52 10.96
CA LEU A 175 5.02 8.14 11.87
C LEU A 175 3.63 7.52 11.77
N LEU A 176 3.18 7.24 10.54
CA LEU A 176 1.91 6.59 10.27
C LEU A 176 1.87 5.22 10.92
N PHE A 177 2.87 4.37 10.65
CA PHE A 177 2.90 2.97 11.10
C PHE A 177 3.25 2.79 12.58
N ARG A 178 3.89 3.78 13.21
CA ARG A 178 4.04 3.83 14.67
C ARG A 178 2.76 4.26 15.38
N ASP A 179 1.69 4.50 14.63
CA ASP A 179 0.39 4.98 15.13
C ASP A 179 0.51 6.27 15.96
N LYS A 180 1.45 7.15 15.60
CA LYS A 180 1.60 8.45 16.28
C LYS A 180 0.31 9.24 16.09
N LYS A 181 -0.29 9.70 17.20
CA LYS A 181 -1.59 10.39 17.19
C LYS A 181 -2.68 9.56 16.46
N GLY A 182 -2.62 8.23 16.56
CA GLY A 182 -3.56 7.28 15.95
C GLY A 182 -3.70 7.38 14.43
N ALA A 183 -2.66 7.86 13.74
CA ALA A 183 -2.67 8.02 12.30
C ALA A 183 -2.93 6.69 11.56
N MET A 184 -2.44 5.57 12.07
CA MET A 184 -2.67 4.27 11.46
C MET A 184 -4.14 3.86 11.56
N LYS A 185 -4.77 4.13 12.71
CA LYS A 185 -6.21 3.91 12.91
C LYS A 185 -7.05 4.81 12.00
N ASN A 186 -6.66 6.07 11.84
CA ASN A 186 -7.33 6.99 10.91
C ASN A 186 -7.26 6.46 9.47
N TRP A 187 -6.08 6.00 9.06
CA TRP A 187 -5.90 5.41 7.76
C TRP A 187 -6.75 4.16 7.58
N TYR A 188 -6.70 3.19 8.51
CA TYR A 188 -7.52 1.97 8.46
C TYR A 188 -9.03 2.26 8.43
N LYS A 189 -9.49 3.23 9.22
CA LYS A 189 -10.89 3.68 9.25
C LYS A 189 -11.36 4.19 7.89
N LEU A 190 -10.49 4.90 7.17
CA LEU A 190 -10.80 5.44 5.84
C LEU A 190 -10.66 4.37 4.75
N TRP A 191 -9.60 3.56 4.83
CA TRP A 191 -9.25 2.57 3.83
C TRP A 191 -8.38 1.44 4.40
N ASP A 192 -8.86 0.22 4.27
CA ASP A 192 -8.14 -1.02 4.51
C ASP A 192 -7.63 -1.60 3.17
N LEU A 193 -6.33 -1.89 3.13
CA LEU A 193 -5.65 -2.41 1.94
C LEU A 193 -6.11 -3.81 1.57
N ASP A 194 -6.50 -4.64 2.53
CA ASP A 194 -6.86 -6.04 2.27
C ASP A 194 -8.30 -6.19 1.79
N SER A 195 -9.23 -5.44 2.37
CA SER A 195 -10.66 -5.50 2.00
C SER A 195 -11.02 -4.57 0.83
N HIS A 196 -10.14 -3.65 0.44
CA HIS A 196 -10.42 -2.60 -0.54
C HIS A 196 -11.68 -1.78 -0.19
N GLY A 197 -11.86 -1.50 1.10
CA GLY A 197 -12.98 -0.75 1.66
C GLY A 197 -12.58 -0.08 2.96
N ALA A 198 -13.53 0.47 3.70
CA ALA A 198 -13.23 0.94 5.06
C ALA A 198 -12.90 -0.24 5.97
N GLY A 199 -11.94 -0.07 6.88
CA GLY A 199 -11.61 -1.07 7.86
C GLY A 199 -12.81 -1.36 8.77
N GLU A 200 -13.32 -2.59 8.71
CA GLU A 200 -14.40 -3.08 9.57
C GLU A 200 -13.84 -4.05 10.62
N GLY A 201 -14.15 -3.81 11.91
CA GLY A 201 -13.81 -4.69 13.03
C GLY A 201 -12.86 -4.10 14.07
N ASP A 202 -12.87 -4.69 15.27
CA ASP A 202 -12.16 -4.19 16.46
C ASP A 202 -10.63 -4.43 16.44
N GLU A 203 -10.12 -5.30 15.56
CA GLU A 203 -8.70 -5.67 15.52
C GLU A 203 -8.05 -5.25 14.20
N MET A 204 -7.43 -4.06 14.21
CA MET A 204 -6.59 -3.58 13.11
C MET A 204 -5.36 -4.50 12.94
N PRO A 205 -5.02 -4.92 11.69
CA PRO A 205 -3.82 -5.71 11.44
C PRO A 205 -2.53 -4.98 11.89
N PRO A 206 -1.49 -5.71 12.31
CA PRO A 206 -0.30 -5.09 12.89
C PRO A 206 0.48 -4.28 11.84
N PRO A 207 1.21 -3.21 12.25
CA PRO A 207 2.00 -2.38 11.33
C PRO A 207 2.97 -3.16 10.44
N LEU A 208 3.66 -4.16 11.02
CA LEU A 208 4.64 -4.98 10.31
C LEU A 208 4.00 -5.77 9.14
N TYR A 209 2.74 -6.19 9.31
CA TYR A 209 1.98 -6.86 8.27
C TYR A 209 1.72 -5.93 7.09
N TYR A 210 1.15 -4.74 7.33
CA TYR A 210 0.89 -3.78 6.25
C TYR A 210 2.18 -3.29 5.58
N ALA A 211 3.27 -3.10 6.34
CA ALA A 211 4.56 -2.72 5.77
C ALA A 211 5.07 -3.81 4.79
N SER A 212 4.85 -5.08 5.13
CA SER A 212 5.19 -6.23 4.29
C SER A 212 4.24 -6.39 3.09
N LEU A 213 2.95 -6.06 3.27
CA LEU A 213 1.95 -6.01 2.20
C LEU A 213 2.25 -4.91 1.17
N ILE A 214 2.80 -3.80 1.64
CA ILE A 214 3.18 -2.66 0.80
C ILE A 214 4.51 -2.92 0.09
N GLY A 215 5.42 -3.66 0.72
CA GLY A 215 6.76 -3.95 0.21
C GLY A 215 7.82 -2.94 0.63
N ALA A 216 7.55 -2.16 1.69
CA ALA A 216 8.47 -1.15 2.19
C ALA A 216 9.55 -1.79 3.08
N HIS A 217 10.64 -2.28 2.49
CA HIS A 217 11.73 -2.94 3.22
C HIS A 217 12.28 -2.10 4.38
N PHE A 218 12.56 -0.81 4.16
CA PHE A 218 13.03 0.10 5.20
C PHE A 218 12.05 0.18 6.39
N LEU A 219 10.76 0.15 6.11
CA LEU A 219 9.71 0.26 7.13
C LEU A 219 9.61 -1.04 7.93
N VAL A 220 9.69 -2.19 7.25
CA VAL A 220 9.73 -3.52 7.90
C VAL A 220 10.93 -3.62 8.83
N GLU A 221 12.12 -3.19 8.38
CA GLU A 221 13.33 -3.18 9.20
C GLU A 221 13.18 -2.30 10.45
N ARG A 222 12.72 -1.06 10.27
CA ARG A 222 12.55 -0.10 11.37
C ARG A 222 11.50 -0.55 12.38
N LEU A 223 10.35 -1.04 11.92
CA LEU A 223 9.30 -1.55 12.80
C LEU A 223 9.76 -2.79 13.57
N TYR A 224 10.54 -3.67 12.93
CA TYR A 224 11.12 -4.81 13.62
C TYR A 224 12.10 -4.38 14.73
N GLU A 225 12.96 -3.42 14.45
CA GLU A 225 13.91 -2.87 15.44
C GLU A 225 13.18 -2.15 16.59
N ASP A 226 12.09 -1.43 16.33
CA ASP A 226 11.24 -0.82 17.36
C ASP A 226 10.65 -1.89 18.29
N CYS A 227 10.10 -2.98 17.72
CA CYS A 227 9.59 -4.09 18.52
C CYS A 227 10.70 -4.78 19.33
N ARG A 228 11.93 -4.87 18.79
CA ARG A 228 13.08 -5.46 19.49
C ARG A 228 13.51 -4.61 20.68
N THR A 229 13.55 -3.29 20.54
CA THR A 229 14.05 -2.37 21.57
C THR A 229 13.04 -2.14 22.69
N GLN A 230 11.74 -2.12 22.39
CA GLN A 230 10.68 -1.94 23.39
C GLN A 230 10.44 -3.17 24.28
N CYS A 231 11.02 -4.31 23.94
CA CYS A 231 10.72 -5.57 24.59
C CYS A 231 11.87 -6.09 25.44
N SER A 232 11.72 -6.04 26.77
CA SER A 232 12.68 -6.60 27.73
C SER A 232 12.87 -8.12 27.63
N LEU A 233 12.06 -8.82 26.82
CA LEU A 233 12.11 -10.26 26.64
C LEU A 233 12.29 -10.59 25.15
N LYS A 234 13.40 -11.26 24.80
CA LYS A 234 13.74 -11.73 23.43
C LYS A 234 12.63 -12.53 22.72
N HIS A 235 11.64 -13.03 23.45
CA HIS A 235 10.53 -13.85 22.93
C HIS A 235 9.40 -13.05 22.26
N SER A 236 9.26 -11.74 22.49
CA SER A 236 8.16 -10.96 21.89
C SER A 236 8.44 -10.48 20.47
N ALA A 237 9.70 -10.20 20.10
CA ALA A 237 10.05 -9.80 18.73
C ALA A 237 9.72 -10.92 17.72
N ARG A 238 9.90 -12.19 18.10
CA ARG A 238 9.43 -13.35 17.32
C ARG A 238 7.92 -13.36 17.15
N ARG A 239 7.16 -12.96 18.17
CA ARG A 239 5.70 -12.90 18.12
C ARG A 239 5.18 -11.81 17.17
N CYS A 240 5.97 -10.77 16.91
CA CYS A 240 5.67 -9.72 15.93
C CYS A 240 5.88 -10.22 14.48
N ILE A 241 6.92 -11.01 14.22
CA ILE A 241 7.25 -11.52 12.88
C ILE A 241 6.16 -12.43 12.31
N ASP A 242 5.61 -13.31 13.15
CA ASP A 242 4.55 -14.24 12.75
C ASP A 242 3.14 -13.73 13.14
N HIS A 243 3.01 -12.47 13.57
CA HIS A 243 1.72 -11.94 13.99
C HIS A 243 0.74 -11.94 12.83
N MET A 244 -0.49 -12.41 13.08
CA MET A 244 -1.44 -12.56 12.00
C MET A 244 -2.03 -11.21 11.57
N GLY A 245 -2.33 -11.05 10.27
CA GLY A 245 -3.02 -9.89 9.70
C GLY A 245 -4.48 -9.71 10.14
N GLY A 246 -4.89 -10.27 11.29
CA GLY A 246 -6.28 -10.27 11.76
C GLY A 246 -7.21 -11.23 11.01
N LYS A 247 -8.50 -11.22 11.37
CA LYS A 247 -9.54 -12.09 10.78
C LYS A 247 -9.83 -11.77 9.31
N ASN A 248 -9.56 -10.54 8.88
CA ASN A 248 -9.85 -10.04 7.53
C ASN A 248 -8.60 -9.99 6.62
N GLY A 249 -7.41 -10.29 7.16
CA GLY A 249 -6.18 -10.27 6.37
C GLY A 249 -6.21 -11.28 5.24
N SER A 250 -6.14 -10.80 3.99
CA SER A 250 -6.06 -11.66 2.79
C SER A 250 -4.81 -12.54 2.82
N HIS A 251 -3.76 -12.04 3.48
CA HIS A 251 -2.53 -12.74 3.76
C HIS A 251 -2.37 -12.88 5.27
N ALA A 252 -2.13 -14.09 5.75
CA ALA A 252 -2.28 -14.32 7.18
C ALA A 252 -1.05 -13.91 7.97
N THR A 253 0.12 -13.72 7.36
CA THR A 253 1.39 -13.33 8.02
C THR A 253 2.17 -12.32 7.16
N PRO A 254 3.06 -11.51 7.76
CA PRO A 254 3.94 -10.62 7.02
C PRO A 254 4.72 -11.32 5.90
N LEU A 255 5.22 -12.53 6.16
CA LEU A 255 5.95 -13.34 5.17
C LEU A 255 5.06 -13.75 4.00
N GLN A 256 3.81 -14.15 4.26
CA GLN A 256 2.86 -14.49 3.20
C GLN A 256 2.45 -13.27 2.37
N ALA A 257 2.28 -12.11 3.00
CA ALA A 257 1.98 -10.86 2.29
C ALA A 257 3.12 -10.49 1.34
N ALA A 258 4.35 -10.45 1.83
CA ALA A 258 5.53 -10.16 1.01
C ALA A 258 5.73 -11.21 -0.10
N ALA A 259 5.48 -12.49 0.20
CA ALA A 259 5.59 -13.57 -0.76
C ALA A 259 4.53 -13.53 -1.87
N ALA A 260 3.34 -13.00 -1.62
CA ALA A 260 2.29 -12.86 -2.64
C ALA A 260 2.68 -11.83 -3.71
N PHE A 261 3.24 -10.70 -3.28
CA PHE A 261 3.59 -9.59 -4.17
C PHE A 261 5.01 -9.64 -4.70
N GLY A 262 5.84 -10.58 -4.23
CA GLY A 262 7.18 -10.79 -4.78
C GLY A 262 8.27 -9.90 -4.19
N TYR A 263 8.05 -9.31 -3.01
CA TYR A 263 9.01 -8.41 -2.36
C TYR A 263 10.18 -9.19 -1.78
N ARG A 264 11.17 -9.46 -2.63
CA ARG A 264 12.33 -10.28 -2.29
C ARG A 264 13.05 -9.81 -1.03
N ASP A 265 13.36 -8.52 -0.95
CA ASP A 265 14.17 -7.97 0.15
C ASP A 265 13.42 -8.04 1.48
N VAL A 266 12.10 -7.89 1.45
CA VAL A 266 11.24 -8.09 2.63
C VAL A 266 11.20 -9.56 3.03
N VAL A 267 11.01 -10.47 2.07
CA VAL A 267 10.98 -11.92 2.33
C VAL A 267 12.33 -12.39 2.92
N GLU A 268 13.44 -11.97 2.34
CA GLU A 268 14.79 -12.29 2.79
C GLU A 268 15.00 -11.83 4.24
N PHE A 269 14.68 -10.56 4.52
CA PHE A 269 14.76 -10.00 5.87
C PHE A 269 13.90 -10.76 6.87
N LEU A 270 12.63 -11.04 6.56
CA LEU A 270 11.73 -11.74 7.48
C LEU A 270 12.24 -13.15 7.80
N LEU A 271 12.76 -13.88 6.81
CA LEU A 271 13.35 -15.20 7.01
C LEU A 271 14.66 -15.14 7.81
N ASP A 272 15.48 -14.11 7.61
CA ASP A 272 16.69 -13.87 8.42
C ASP A 272 16.37 -13.57 9.88
N LYS A 273 15.26 -12.88 10.15
CA LYS A 273 14.80 -12.62 11.50
C LYS A 273 14.02 -13.81 12.12
N GLY A 274 13.88 -14.91 11.39
CA GLY A 274 13.34 -16.17 11.89
C GLY A 274 11.84 -16.38 11.66
N ALA A 275 11.24 -15.74 10.66
CA ALA A 275 9.90 -16.08 10.20
C ALA A 275 9.83 -17.56 9.79
N ASP A 276 8.77 -18.26 10.16
CA ASP A 276 8.60 -19.67 9.83
C ASP A 276 8.21 -19.85 8.35
N PRO A 277 9.08 -20.43 7.49
CA PRO A 277 8.80 -20.62 6.06
C PRO A 277 7.67 -21.62 5.79
N ASN A 278 7.31 -22.44 6.79
CA ASN A 278 6.30 -23.49 6.72
C ASN A 278 5.04 -23.15 7.51
N LYS A 279 4.93 -21.91 8.00
CA LYS A 279 3.77 -21.49 8.79
C LYS A 279 2.48 -21.68 8.00
N VAL A 280 1.69 -22.67 8.41
CA VAL A 280 0.34 -22.89 7.88
C VAL A 280 -0.60 -21.99 8.65
N VAL A 281 -1.30 -21.13 7.93
CA VAL A 281 -2.32 -20.28 8.55
C VAL A 281 -3.63 -20.41 7.79
N GLN A 282 -4.72 -20.41 8.56
CA GLN A 282 -6.09 -20.39 8.05
C GLN A 282 -6.51 -18.93 7.84
N THR A 283 -6.72 -18.55 6.60
CA THR A 283 -7.50 -17.36 6.23
C THR A 283 -8.97 -17.77 6.04
N PRO A 284 -9.92 -16.80 5.95
CA PRO A 284 -11.32 -17.11 5.65
C PRO A 284 -11.50 -17.92 4.36
N THR A 285 -10.58 -17.74 3.39
CA THR A 285 -10.69 -18.31 2.04
C THR A 285 -9.81 -19.53 1.80
N ALA A 286 -8.74 -19.74 2.57
CA ALA A 286 -7.84 -20.88 2.38
C ALA A 286 -6.94 -21.15 3.60
N ARG A 287 -6.35 -22.35 3.65
CA ARG A 287 -5.09 -22.56 4.38
C ARG A 287 -3.94 -22.47 3.40
N ARG A 288 -2.93 -21.67 3.72
CA ARG A 288 -1.75 -21.50 2.87
C ARG A 288 -0.48 -21.46 3.70
N THR A 289 0.62 -21.91 3.10
CA THR A 289 2.00 -21.62 3.52
C THR A 289 2.56 -20.47 2.69
N PRO A 290 3.66 -19.82 3.12
CA PRO A 290 4.41 -18.88 2.29
C PRO A 290 4.68 -19.38 0.87
N LEU A 291 5.09 -20.65 0.72
CA LEU A 291 5.37 -21.25 -0.58
C LEU A 291 4.10 -21.38 -1.45
N MET A 292 2.99 -21.85 -0.87
CA MET A 292 1.73 -21.93 -1.61
C MET A 292 1.24 -20.55 -2.07
N THR A 293 1.44 -19.53 -1.24
CA THR A 293 1.13 -18.15 -1.59
C THR A 293 2.02 -17.68 -2.74
N ALA A 294 3.34 -17.81 -2.66
CA ALA A 294 4.24 -17.47 -3.76
C ALA A 294 3.87 -18.20 -5.07
N SER A 295 3.52 -19.49 -4.98
CA SER A 295 3.10 -20.30 -6.13
C SER A 295 1.79 -19.83 -6.76
N ALA A 296 0.78 -19.47 -5.95
CA ALA A 296 -0.50 -18.95 -6.45
C ALA A 296 -0.33 -17.64 -7.23
N TYR A 297 0.60 -16.78 -6.78
CA TYR A 297 0.86 -15.47 -7.39
C TYR A 297 1.95 -15.50 -8.47
N GLY A 298 2.60 -16.65 -8.73
CA GLY A 298 3.60 -16.76 -9.80
C GLY A 298 5.01 -16.29 -9.41
N GLN A 299 5.30 -16.15 -8.13
CA GLN A 299 6.50 -15.49 -7.63
C GLN A 299 7.72 -16.43 -7.58
N THR A 300 8.25 -16.80 -8.75
CA THR A 300 9.32 -17.80 -8.88
C THR A 300 10.61 -17.43 -8.14
N LYS A 301 10.99 -16.14 -8.11
CA LYS A 301 12.16 -15.65 -7.34
C LYS A 301 11.99 -15.91 -5.84
N ILE A 302 10.78 -15.66 -5.31
CA ILE A 302 10.44 -15.92 -3.90
C ILE A 302 10.43 -17.42 -3.61
N MET A 303 9.88 -18.23 -4.51
CA MET A 303 9.89 -19.69 -4.34
C MET A 303 11.31 -20.25 -4.22
N LYS A 304 12.23 -19.83 -5.10
CA LYS A 304 13.64 -20.21 -5.02
C LYS A 304 14.27 -19.81 -3.68
N LEU A 305 13.92 -18.64 -3.15
CA LEU A 305 14.39 -18.17 -1.86
C LEU A 305 13.83 -19.02 -0.71
N LEU A 306 12.53 -19.32 -0.73
CA LEU A 306 11.88 -20.18 0.24
C LEU A 306 12.48 -21.60 0.24
N PHE A 307 12.81 -22.18 -0.91
CA PHE A 307 13.50 -23.48 -0.98
C PHE A 307 14.87 -23.47 -0.32
N LYS A 308 15.64 -22.39 -0.52
CA LYS A 308 16.94 -22.22 0.17
C LYS A 308 16.79 -22.13 1.70
N ARG A 309 15.60 -21.77 2.20
CA ARG A 309 15.28 -21.68 3.63
C ARG A 309 14.44 -22.88 4.11
N SER A 310 14.53 -24.02 3.43
CA SER A 310 13.88 -25.28 3.82
C SER A 310 12.34 -25.22 3.85
N ALA A 311 11.73 -24.45 2.96
CA ALA A 311 10.28 -24.48 2.77
C ALA A 311 9.82 -25.82 2.16
N GLU A 312 8.81 -26.44 2.76
CA GLU A 312 8.24 -27.71 2.35
C GLU A 312 7.30 -27.53 1.15
N VAL A 313 7.55 -28.30 0.08
CA VAL A 313 6.68 -28.36 -1.11
C VAL A 313 5.31 -28.95 -0.78
N ASN A 314 5.30 -29.92 0.15
CA ASN A 314 4.16 -30.75 0.50
C ASN A 314 3.71 -30.48 1.93
N ALA A 315 3.30 -29.24 2.22
CA ALA A 315 2.75 -28.91 3.53
C ALA A 315 1.48 -29.72 3.79
N VAL A 316 1.50 -30.51 4.86
CA VAL A 316 0.35 -31.30 5.31
C VAL A 316 -0.28 -30.60 6.50
N TRP A 317 -1.61 -30.47 6.49
CA TRP A 317 -2.34 -30.03 7.66
C TRP A 317 -3.46 -31.03 7.98
N SER A 318 -3.69 -31.25 9.27
CA SER A 318 -4.73 -32.11 9.80
C SER A 318 -5.90 -31.30 10.32
N SER A 319 -7.06 -31.34 9.65
CA SER A 319 -8.30 -30.79 10.19
C SER A 319 -9.05 -31.83 10.98
N VAL A 320 -9.50 -31.48 12.18
CA VAL A 320 -10.47 -32.28 12.92
C VAL A 320 -11.85 -31.91 12.39
N SER A 321 -12.55 -32.84 11.75
CA SER A 321 -13.92 -32.63 11.31
C SER A 321 -14.88 -33.48 12.13
N PRO A 322 -15.97 -32.89 12.66
CA PRO A 322 -16.98 -33.65 13.36
C PRO A 322 -17.76 -34.47 12.34
N ARG A 323 -17.64 -35.80 12.42
CA ARG A 323 -18.44 -36.72 11.61
C ARG A 323 -19.73 -37.00 12.37
N LYS A 324 -20.86 -36.51 11.83
CA LYS A 324 -22.18 -36.83 12.36
C LYS A 324 -22.46 -38.31 12.06
N PRO A 325 -22.61 -39.18 13.07
CA PRO A 325 -22.92 -40.58 12.80
C PRO A 325 -24.31 -40.71 12.19
N PHE A 326 -24.52 -41.72 11.35
CA PHE A 326 -25.87 -42.10 10.92
C PHE A 326 -26.64 -42.62 12.16
N GLY A 327 -27.60 -41.83 12.67
CA GLY A 327 -28.46 -42.21 13.81
C GLY A 327 -28.09 -41.56 15.16
N ARG A 328 -28.61 -42.13 16.28
CA ARG A 328 -28.45 -41.60 17.66
C ARG A 328 -27.06 -41.89 18.28
N GLY A 329 -25.98 -41.72 17.50
CA GLY A 329 -24.61 -41.94 17.98
C GLY A 329 -23.94 -40.67 18.51
N ARG A 330 -22.93 -40.81 19.39
CA ARG A 330 -22.05 -39.71 19.82
C ARG A 330 -21.20 -39.21 18.65
N TRP A 331 -20.98 -37.90 18.58
CA TRP A 331 -20.09 -37.27 17.60
C TRP A 331 -18.71 -37.95 17.61
N GLN A 332 -18.24 -38.36 16.43
CA GLN A 332 -16.88 -38.87 16.26
C GLN A 332 -16.04 -37.79 15.57
N TRP A 333 -14.87 -37.51 16.14
CA TRP A 333 -13.92 -36.58 15.57
C TRP A 333 -12.97 -37.35 14.65
N VAL A 334 -13.00 -37.03 13.36
CA VAL A 334 -12.12 -37.67 12.36
C VAL A 334 -11.02 -36.68 11.98
N PHE A 335 -9.78 -37.14 12.05
CA PHE A 335 -8.65 -36.42 11.49
C PHE A 335 -8.65 -36.57 9.97
N ILE A 336 -8.90 -35.47 9.27
CA ILE A 336 -8.77 -35.41 7.81
C ILE A 336 -7.43 -34.73 7.52
N HIS A 337 -6.47 -35.50 7.01
CA HIS A 337 -5.24 -34.96 6.44
C HIS A 337 -5.54 -34.50 5.02
N LYS A 338 -5.51 -33.18 4.77
CA LYS A 338 -5.58 -32.64 3.40
C LYS A 338 -4.18 -32.25 2.99
N ILE A 339 -3.66 -32.93 1.97
CA ILE A 339 -2.43 -32.52 1.29
C ILE A 339 -2.83 -31.43 0.29
N LEU A 340 -2.44 -30.20 0.57
CA LEU A 340 -2.59 -29.07 -0.34
C LEU A 340 -1.19 -28.68 -0.81
N THR A 341 -0.83 -29.08 -2.02
CA THR A 341 0.51 -28.82 -2.56
C THR A 341 0.60 -27.43 -3.19
N ALA A 342 1.81 -26.87 -3.16
CA ALA A 342 2.16 -25.69 -3.95
C ALA A 342 1.83 -25.88 -5.45
N LEU A 343 1.89 -27.12 -5.92
CA LEU A 343 1.52 -27.53 -7.28
C LEU A 343 0.02 -27.35 -7.55
N ILE A 344 -0.87 -27.77 -6.63
CA ILE A 344 -2.32 -27.57 -6.77
C ILE A 344 -2.66 -26.09 -6.82
N ALA A 345 -1.99 -25.26 -6.00
CA ALA A 345 -2.17 -23.81 -6.05
C ALA A 345 -1.73 -23.23 -7.41
N ALA A 346 -0.56 -23.62 -7.90
CA ALA A 346 -0.05 -23.17 -9.20
C ALA A 346 -0.98 -23.55 -10.37
N LEU A 347 -1.51 -24.78 -10.36
CA LEU A 347 -2.45 -25.27 -11.38
C LEU A 347 -3.78 -24.52 -11.33
N ARG A 348 -4.35 -24.30 -10.14
CA ARG A 348 -5.61 -23.55 -9.96
C ARG A 348 -5.53 -22.14 -10.54
N PHE A 349 -4.37 -21.49 -10.43
CA PHE A 349 -4.16 -20.12 -10.92
C PHE A 349 -3.42 -20.06 -12.27
N GLY A 350 -3.28 -21.19 -12.98
CA GLY A 350 -2.71 -21.24 -14.33
C GLY A 350 -1.23 -20.82 -14.45
N ARG A 351 -0.44 -20.97 -13.38
CA ARG A 351 0.95 -20.49 -13.29
C ARG A 351 1.93 -21.49 -13.92
N LYS A 352 2.05 -21.49 -15.26
CA LYS A 352 2.88 -22.45 -16.01
C LYS A 352 4.36 -22.51 -15.56
N GLU A 353 5.00 -21.36 -15.35
CA GLU A 353 6.41 -21.31 -14.92
C GLU A 353 6.61 -21.83 -13.50
N VAL A 354 5.61 -21.69 -12.64
CA VAL A 354 5.63 -22.26 -11.28
C VAL A 354 5.47 -23.78 -11.34
N VAL A 355 4.58 -24.29 -12.20
CA VAL A 355 4.41 -25.74 -12.38
C VAL A 355 5.71 -26.40 -12.84
N LYS A 356 6.42 -25.79 -13.80
CA LYS A 356 7.75 -26.26 -14.24
C LYS A 356 8.80 -26.25 -13.14
N LEU A 357 8.69 -25.35 -12.17
CA LEU A 357 9.65 -25.20 -11.08
C LEU A 357 9.39 -26.21 -9.95
N LEU A 358 8.18 -26.74 -9.86
CA LEU A 358 7.73 -27.69 -8.83
C LEU A 358 7.76 -29.16 -9.27
N LEU A 359 7.92 -29.40 -10.58
CA LEU A 359 8.20 -30.71 -11.18
C LEU A 359 9.70 -30.89 -11.32
#